data_AF-A0A533YR26-F1
#
_entry.id   AF-A0A533YR26-F1
#
_cell.length_a   1.000
_cell.length_b   1.000
_cell.length_c   1.000
_cell.angle_alpha   90.00
_cell.angle_beta   90.00
_cell.angle_gamma   90.00
#
_symmetry.space_group_name_H-M   'P 1'
#
loop_
_entity.id
_entity.type
_entity.pdbx_description
1 polymer ?
#
loop_
_entity_poly.entity_id
_entity_poly.type
_entity_poly.pdbx_seq_one_letter_code
_entity_poly.pdbx_strand_id
1 'polypeptide(L)'
;MQEERAPEVGKGRPRAAGAPSGPLPLAEIESGLEARLLTHVGEFDRILGGGVVRGSVVLIGGDPGIGKTTLLLQILPRLAQPPERVLYVSGEESPRQIKMRCERLGID
;
A
#
# COMPACT_ATOMS: atom_id res chain seq x y z
N MET A 1 10.13 -12.03 42.82
CA MET A 1 10.10 -12.82 41.58
C MET A 1 8.70 -12.71 41.03
N GLN A 2 8.48 -11.76 40.11
CA GLN A 2 7.21 -11.63 39.40
C GLN A 2 7.42 -12.25 38.03
N GLU A 3 6.60 -13.24 37.72
CA GLU A 3 6.72 -14.11 36.55
C GLU A 3 6.12 -13.38 35.34
N GLU A 4 6.96 -13.06 34.36
CA GLU A 4 6.58 -12.39 33.11
C GLU A 4 5.92 -13.42 32.18
N ARG A 5 4.61 -13.27 31.96
CA ARG A 5 3.86 -14.12 31.02
C ARG A 5 4.28 -13.80 29.58
N ALA A 6 4.78 -14.82 28.89
CA ALA A 6 5.08 -14.78 27.45
C ALA A 6 3.83 -14.42 26.62
N PRO A 7 3.98 -13.71 25.49
CA PRO A 7 2.86 -13.37 24.62
C PRO A 7 2.32 -14.62 23.92
N GLU A 8 1.00 -14.78 23.91
CA GLU A 8 0.33 -15.85 23.17
C GLU A 8 0.54 -15.67 21.66
N VAL A 9 1.01 -16.74 21.00
CA VAL A 9 1.11 -16.83 19.54
C VAL A 9 -0.31 -16.84 18.96
N GLY A 10 -0.74 -15.69 18.45
CA GLY A 10 -2.01 -15.55 17.75
C GLY A 10 -2.10 -16.55 16.58
N LYS A 11 -3.20 -17.32 16.54
CA LYS A 11 -3.50 -18.29 15.47
C LYS A 11 -3.33 -17.61 14.10
N GLY A 12 -2.44 -18.16 13.28
CA GLY A 12 -2.15 -17.69 11.93
C GLY A 12 -3.44 -17.52 11.11
N ARG A 13 -3.53 -16.38 10.43
CA ARG A 13 -4.63 -16.02 9.55
C ARG A 13 -4.78 -17.10 8.47
N PRO A 14 -6.00 -17.59 8.16
CA PRO A 14 -6.17 -18.63 7.15
C PRO A 14 -5.60 -18.16 5.81
N ARG A 15 -4.72 -18.99 5.24
CA ARG A 15 -4.13 -18.81 3.92
C ARG A 15 -5.29 -18.76 2.92
N ALA A 16 -5.36 -17.71 2.11
CA ALA A 16 -6.38 -17.62 1.06
C ALA A 16 -6.26 -18.85 0.14
N ALA A 17 -7.30 -19.67 0.10
CA ALA A 17 -7.55 -20.62 -0.97
C ALA A 17 -7.96 -19.81 -2.22
N GLY A 18 -7.57 -20.12 -3.45
CA GLY A 18 -6.68 -21.13 -3.98
C GLY A 18 -6.48 -20.79 -5.46
N ALA A 19 -5.24 -20.89 -5.94
CA ALA A 19 -4.98 -20.98 -7.37
C ALA A 19 -4.76 -22.46 -7.71
N PRO A 20 -5.27 -22.97 -8.84
CA PRO A 20 -4.99 -24.33 -9.27
C PRO A 20 -3.47 -24.53 -9.33
N SER A 21 -2.98 -25.54 -8.61
CA SER A 21 -1.56 -25.87 -8.58
C SER A 21 -1.23 -26.72 -9.80
N GLY A 22 -0.94 -26.08 -10.94
CA GLY A 22 -0.52 -26.73 -12.18
C GLY A 22 -0.53 -25.78 -13.38
N PRO A 23 0.15 -26.11 -14.48
CA PRO A 23 0.07 -25.34 -15.72
C PRO A 23 -1.34 -25.43 -16.31
N LEU A 24 -1.89 -24.29 -16.73
CA LEU A 24 -3.16 -24.21 -17.46
C LEU A 24 -2.92 -23.70 -18.88
N PRO A 25 -3.63 -24.22 -19.89
CA PRO A 25 -3.67 -23.63 -21.22
C PRO A 25 -4.19 -22.19 -21.16
N LEU A 26 -3.62 -21.28 -21.97
CA LEU A 26 -4.03 -19.87 -22.00
C LEU A 26 -5.53 -19.68 -22.26
N ALA A 27 -6.13 -20.55 -23.08
CA ALA A 27 -7.56 -20.53 -23.39
C ALA A 27 -8.48 -20.80 -22.18
N GLU A 28 -7.94 -21.40 -21.12
CA GLU A 28 -8.66 -21.73 -19.88
C GLU A 28 -8.43 -20.67 -18.79
N ILE A 29 -7.62 -19.64 -19.05
CA ILE A 29 -7.37 -18.55 -18.11
C ILE A 29 -8.49 -17.52 -18.23
N GLU A 30 -9.33 -17.42 -17.21
CA GLU A 30 -10.33 -16.35 -17.11
C GLU A 30 -9.65 -14.99 -16.91
N SER A 31 -9.99 -14.02 -17.75
CA SER A 31 -9.60 -12.63 -17.51
C SER A 31 -10.55 -12.01 -16.48
N GLY A 32 -10.06 -11.80 -15.26
CA GLY A 32 -10.77 -11.13 -14.18
C GLY A 32 -10.27 -9.71 -13.93
N LEU A 33 -11.14 -8.85 -13.41
CA LEU A 33 -10.71 -7.59 -12.80
C LEU A 33 -10.39 -7.84 -11.34
N GLU A 34 -9.13 -7.64 -10.96
CA GLU A 34 -8.71 -7.62 -9.56
C GLU A 34 -9.38 -6.45 -8.82
N ALA A 35 -9.63 -6.63 -7.52
CA ALA A 35 -10.13 -5.55 -6.68
C ALA A 35 -9.10 -4.41 -6.59
N ARG A 36 -9.50 -3.21 -7.01
CA ARG A 36 -8.66 -2.01 -7.03
C ARG A 36 -9.13 -0.98 -6.01
N LEU A 37 -8.16 -0.27 -5.43
CA LEU A 37 -8.34 0.88 -4.56
C LEU A 37 -8.04 2.15 -5.36
N LEU A 38 -9.02 3.05 -5.45
CA LEU A 38 -8.78 4.35 -6.06
C LEU A 38 -7.99 5.23 -5.09
N THR A 39 -6.97 5.89 -5.62
CA THR A 39 -6.19 6.89 -4.87
C THR A 39 -6.86 8.27 -4.88
N HIS A 40 -7.89 8.44 -5.73
CA HIS A 40 -8.58 9.71 -5.97
C HIS A 40 -7.66 10.80 -6.53
N VAL A 41 -6.57 10.38 -7.19
CA VAL A 41 -5.69 11.23 -7.99
C VAL A 41 -5.73 10.68 -9.41
N GLY A 42 -6.47 11.36 -10.29
CA GLY A 42 -6.85 10.83 -11.61
C GLY A 42 -5.67 10.35 -12.45
N GLU A 43 -4.60 11.15 -12.56
CA GLU A 43 -3.39 10.77 -13.30
C GLU A 43 -2.69 9.56 -12.67
N PHE A 44 -2.64 9.48 -11.34
CA PHE A 44 -1.99 8.37 -10.65
C PHE A 44 -2.78 7.07 -10.81
N ASP A 45 -4.11 7.13 -10.65
CA ASP A 45 -5.00 5.99 -10.89
C ASP A 45 -4.88 5.51 -12.34
N ARG A 46 -4.79 6.43 -13.31
CA ARG A 46 -4.59 6.09 -14.73
C ARG A 46 -3.26 5.37 -14.95
N ILE A 47 -2.17 5.84 -14.35
CA ILE A 47 -0.84 5.20 -14.46
C ILE A 47 -0.87 3.78 -13.86
N LEU A 48 -1.63 3.57 -12.80
CA LEU A 48 -1.82 2.25 -12.17
C LEU A 48 -2.83 1.34 -12.90
N GLY A 49 -3.45 1.81 -14.00
CA GLY A 49 -4.47 1.06 -14.73
C GLY A 49 -5.82 1.00 -14.02
N GLY A 50 -6.21 2.07 -13.34
CA GLY A 50 -7.48 2.20 -12.60
C GLY A 50 -7.35 2.07 -11.08
N GLY A 51 -6.18 2.38 -10.51
CA GLY A 51 -5.92 2.35 -9.07
C GLY A 51 -5.09 1.14 -8.61
N VAL A 52 -4.82 1.10 -7.30
CA VAL A 52 -3.92 0.13 -6.65
C VAL A 52 -4.59 -1.24 -6.53
N VAL A 53 -3.99 -2.30 -7.07
CA VAL A 53 -4.49 -3.67 -6.92
C VAL A 53 -4.25 -4.16 -5.48
N ARG A 54 -5.27 -4.73 -4.82
CA ARG A 54 -5.09 -5.30 -3.46
C ARG A 54 -4.09 -6.45 -3.48
N GLY A 55 -3.20 -6.51 -2.48
CA GLY A 55 -2.18 -7.55 -2.38
C GLY A 55 -1.02 -7.41 -3.38
N SER A 56 -0.94 -6.29 -4.10
CA SER A 56 0.16 -5.98 -5.02
C SER A 56 1.28 -5.16 -4.36
N VAL A 57 2.40 -5.06 -5.06
CA VAL A 57 3.52 -4.17 -4.74
C VAL A 57 3.73 -3.20 -5.89
N VAL A 58 3.82 -1.91 -5.59
CA VAL A 58 4.12 -0.85 -6.54
C VAL A 58 5.45 -0.21 -6.18
N LEU A 59 6.38 -0.14 -7.14
CA LEU A 59 7.67 0.52 -6.98
C LEU A 59 7.62 1.91 -7.64
N ILE A 60 7.90 2.96 -6.86
CA ILE A 60 8.04 4.32 -7.37
C ILE A 60 9.53 4.66 -7.45
N GLY A 61 10.08 4.62 -8.66
CA GLY A 61 11.46 4.98 -8.96
C GLY A 61 11.63 6.43 -9.41
N GLY A 62 12.88 6.91 -9.43
CA GLY A 62 13.26 8.22 -9.95
C GLY A 62 14.43 8.85 -9.19
N ASP A 63 15.00 9.92 -9.75
CA ASP A 63 16.20 10.56 -9.21
C ASP A 63 15.99 11.14 -7.80
N PRO A 64 17.07 11.30 -7.00
CA PRO A 64 17.00 12.03 -5.75
C PRO A 64 16.42 13.43 -5.97
N GLY A 65 15.45 13.83 -5.13
CA GLY A 65 14.83 15.17 -5.23
C GLY A 65 13.70 15.32 -6.25
N ILE A 66 13.39 14.31 -7.10
CA ILE A 66 12.31 14.39 -8.11
C ILE A 66 10.89 14.49 -7.50
N GLY A 67 10.76 14.31 -6.19
CA GLY A 67 9.48 14.48 -5.48
C GLY A 67 8.72 13.19 -5.17
N LYS A 68 9.37 12.01 -5.15
CA LYS A 68 8.75 10.72 -4.79
C LYS A 68 8.02 10.77 -3.45
N THR A 69 8.70 11.23 -2.40
CA THR A 69 8.11 11.41 -1.07
C THR A 69 6.94 12.40 -1.12
N THR A 70 7.11 13.53 -1.81
CA THR A 70 6.07 14.56 -1.94
C THR A 70 4.80 14.00 -2.59
N LEU A 71 4.96 13.25 -3.69
CA LEU A 71 3.85 12.59 -4.39
C LEU A 71 3.13 11.60 -3.46
N LEU A 72 3.88 10.74 -2.76
CA LEU A 72 3.31 9.77 -1.82
C LEU A 72 2.56 10.45 -0.68
N LEU A 73 3.14 11.49 -0.07
CA LEU A 73 2.48 12.24 1.01
C LEU A 73 1.17 12.88 0.56
N GLN A 74 1.04 13.27 -0.71
CA GLN A 74 -0.24 13.78 -1.25
C GLN A 74 -1.27 12.68 -1.54
N ILE A 75 -0.83 11.48 -1.92
CA ILE A 75 -1.72 10.37 -2.28
C ILE A 75 -2.25 9.64 -1.05
N LEU A 76 -1.38 9.32 -0.10
CA LEU A 76 -1.70 8.44 1.02
C LEU A 76 -2.87 8.91 1.90
N PRO A 77 -3.04 10.21 2.22
CA PRO A 77 -4.20 10.69 2.98
C PRO A 77 -5.53 10.46 2.26
N ARG A 78 -5.53 10.52 0.92
CA ARG A 78 -6.72 10.25 0.10
C ARG A 78 -7.05 8.75 0.07
N LEU A 79 -6.02 7.90 0.16
CA LEU A 79 -6.19 6.46 0.26
C LEU A 79 -6.59 6.02 1.69
N ALA A 80 -6.26 6.81 2.71
CA ALA A 80 -6.55 6.54 4.12
C ALA A 80 -8.02 6.79 4.53
N GLN A 81 -8.95 6.75 3.58
CA GLN A 81 -10.38 6.87 3.84
C GLN A 81 -10.97 5.51 4.26
N PRO A 82 -11.93 5.48 5.20
CA PRO A 82 -12.58 4.23 5.61
C PRO A 82 -13.12 3.44 4.40
N PRO A 83 -12.95 2.10 4.36
CA PRO A 83 -12.45 1.22 5.42
C PRO A 83 -10.91 1.03 5.43
N GLU A 84 -10.18 1.72 4.57
CA GLU A 84 -8.75 1.48 4.39
C GLU A 84 -7.93 2.09 5.53
N ARG A 85 -6.78 1.47 5.81
CA ARG A 85 -5.80 1.94 6.78
C ARG A 85 -4.45 2.02 6.10
N VAL A 86 -3.78 3.16 6.27
CA VAL A 86 -2.48 3.43 5.67
C VAL A 86 -1.43 3.58 6.76
N LEU A 87 -0.27 2.96 6.55
CA LEU A 87 0.92 3.11 7.39
C LEU A 87 2.07 3.61 6.51
N TYR A 88 2.57 4.81 6.81
CA TYR A 88 3.77 5.33 6.18
C TYR A 88 4.99 4.94 7.02
N VAL A 89 5.89 4.13 6.46
CA VAL A 89 7.13 3.69 7.12
C VAL A 89 8.31 4.36 6.42
N SER A 90 9.20 4.99 7.20
CA SER A 90 10.40 5.64 6.71
C SER A 90 11.61 5.19 7.50
N GLY A 91 12.70 4.86 6.79
CA GLY A 91 14.02 4.67 7.36
C GLY A 91 15.02 5.79 7.00
N GLU A 92 14.67 6.67 6.05
CA GLU A 92 15.59 7.71 5.57
C GLU A 92 15.32 9.09 6.20
N GLU A 93 14.06 9.43 6.43
CA GLU A 93 13.67 10.72 7.00
C GLU A 93 13.07 10.55 8.41
N SER A 94 13.36 11.50 9.28
CA SER A 94 12.79 11.55 10.64
C SER A 94 11.31 11.94 10.62
N PRO A 95 10.52 11.57 11.66
CA PRO A 95 9.13 11.99 11.78
C PRO A 95 8.92 13.50 11.69
N ARG A 96 9.85 14.30 12.25
CA ARG A 96 9.80 15.76 12.19
C ARG A 96 9.93 16.31 10.77
N GLN A 97 10.82 15.72 9.96
CA GLN A 97 10.98 16.10 8.55
C GLN A 97 9.72 15.76 7.75
N ILE A 98 9.13 14.58 7.99
CA ILE A 98 7.88 14.18 7.35
C ILE A 98 6.76 15.14 7.72
N LYS A 99 6.56 15.45 9.01
CA LYS A 99 5.50 16.37 9.45
C LYS A 99 5.64 17.77 8.83
N MET A 100 6.85 18.32 8.78
CA MET A 100 7.10 19.61 8.12
C MET A 100 6.71 19.59 6.63
N ARG A 101 6.97 18.48 5.93
CA ARG A 101 6.55 18.34 4.52
C ARG A 101 5.03 18.28 4.39
N CYS A 102 4.36 17.51 5.25
CA CYS A 102 2.89 17.45 5.28
C CYS A 102 2.28 18.84 5.51
N GLU A 103 2.80 19.60 6.48
CA GLU A 103 2.35 20.98 6.76
C GLU A 103 2.47 21.90 5.55
N ARG A 104 3.59 21.84 4.81
CA ARG A 104 3.78 22.61 3.56
C ARG A 104 2.80 22.23 2.46
N LEU A 105 2.32 20.99 2.47
CA LEU A 105 1.37 20.46 1.51
C LEU A 105 -0.09 20.66 1.95
N GLY A 106 -0.33 21.22 3.14
CA GLY A 106 -1.67 21.37 3.72
C GLY A 106 -2.29 20.03 4.13
N ILE A 107 -1.47 19.10 4.63
CA ILE A 107 -1.86 17.75 5.03
C ILE A 107 -1.62 17.61 6.53
N ASP A 108 -2.65 17.20 7.27
CA ASP A 108 -2.62 17.09 8.73
C ASP A 108 -2.25 15.70 9.25
#